data_AF-A0A317D952-F1
#
_entry.id   AF-A0A317D952-F1
#
_cell.length_a   1.000
_cell.length_b   1.000
_cell.length_c   1.000
_cell.angle_alpha   90.00
_cell.angle_beta   90.00
_cell.angle_gamma   90.00
#
_symmetry.space_group_name_H-M   'P 1'
#
loop_
_entity.id
_entity.type
_entity.pdbx_description
1 polymer ?
#
loop_
_entity_poly.entity_id
_entity_poly.type
_entity_poly.pdbx_seq_one_letter_code
_entity_poly.pdbx_strand_id
1 'polypeptide(L)'
;MAGRSSRQQRREPVRHPIPLGRLTAPPRRETPDLDDPRLPHFESGMAAALIRCPAEVVPLFAALAVVHQEMSGARPNSCLPVCYQIAAGLGHLGFDIEVMAAYAEVTRGGIRHANLGVRGPAVVRPDWTTNGHSVLWAAPFNRLVDPTVVQHPELLRLAHQDQQKGSAPLVIHLDGGRKQLLQGGVGVVRDPFFITYLAQPQHTAAFDPWFGEFREALDYGALGLAHTTLNLITAARELRDLRALTPRYPSLGALLTGDEQLPPLPADPPPSWVRLVGEAANRARTDQRDSVVRGEAAEAG
;
A
#
# COMPACT_ATOMS: atom_id res chain seq x y z
N MET A 1 -13.38 44.14 -44.45
CA MET A 1 -12.78 44.08 -43.09
C MET A 1 -13.61 43.12 -42.25
N ALA A 2 -13.14 41.89 -42.08
CA ALA A 2 -13.85 40.84 -41.34
C ALA A 2 -13.19 40.65 -39.97
N GLY A 3 -13.95 40.88 -38.89
CA GLY A 3 -13.50 40.70 -37.52
C GLY A 3 -13.50 39.23 -37.12
N ARG A 4 -12.33 38.72 -36.68
CA ARG A 4 -12.19 37.39 -36.06
C ARG A 4 -12.45 37.50 -34.57
N SER A 5 -13.48 36.79 -34.10
CA SER A 5 -13.80 36.57 -32.69
C SER A 5 -13.13 35.29 -32.22
N SER A 6 -12.13 35.38 -31.34
CA SER A 6 -11.52 34.24 -30.65
C SER A 6 -12.02 34.19 -29.21
N ARG A 7 -13.20 33.59 -29.00
CA ARG A 7 -13.64 33.14 -27.66
C ARG A 7 -13.02 31.78 -27.36
N GLN A 8 -11.84 31.80 -26.77
CA GLN A 8 -11.19 30.63 -26.19
C GLN A 8 -11.89 30.34 -24.85
N GLN A 9 -12.80 29.35 -24.85
CA GLN A 9 -13.42 28.86 -23.62
C GLN A 9 -12.37 28.16 -22.76
N ARG A 10 -11.86 28.86 -21.74
CA ARG A 10 -11.20 28.24 -20.59
C ARG A 10 -12.21 27.35 -19.89
N ARG A 11 -12.06 26.03 -20.01
CA ARG A 11 -12.72 25.07 -19.13
C ARG A 11 -11.90 25.01 -17.85
N GLU A 12 -12.45 25.52 -16.76
CA GLU A 12 -11.87 25.30 -15.43
C GLU A 12 -11.91 23.80 -15.10
N PRO A 13 -10.86 23.23 -14.49
CA PRO A 13 -10.90 21.87 -14.00
C PRO A 13 -11.97 21.78 -12.91
N VAL A 14 -12.92 20.86 -13.08
CA VAL A 14 -13.91 20.53 -12.06
C VAL A 14 -13.18 19.94 -10.86
N ARG A 15 -12.81 20.80 -9.90
CA ARG A 15 -12.34 20.37 -8.58
C ARG A 15 -13.56 19.93 -7.80
N HIS A 16 -13.78 18.62 -7.67
CA HIS A 16 -14.66 18.13 -6.63
C HIS A 16 -13.93 18.29 -5.28
N PRO A 17 -14.34 19.20 -4.39
CA PRO A 17 -13.78 19.24 -3.05
C PRO A 17 -14.11 17.93 -2.34
N ILE A 18 -13.12 17.35 -1.65
CA ILE A 18 -13.34 16.26 -0.71
C ILE A 18 -14.35 16.78 0.34
N PRO A 19 -15.55 16.19 0.48
CA PRO A 19 -16.51 16.67 1.44
C PRO A 19 -15.96 16.50 2.86
N LEU A 20 -15.80 17.60 3.60
CA LEU A 20 -15.44 17.64 5.03
C LEU A 20 -16.48 16.93 5.95
N GLY A 21 -17.53 16.34 5.39
CA GLY A 21 -18.67 15.75 6.10
C GLY A 21 -18.55 14.29 6.53
N ARG A 22 -17.37 13.64 6.46
CA ARG A 22 -17.17 12.25 6.96
C ARG A 22 -16.41 12.17 8.30
N LEU A 23 -16.66 13.12 9.19
CA LEU A 23 -16.27 13.04 10.61
C LEU A 23 -17.43 12.63 11.53
N THR A 24 -18.54 12.14 10.97
CA THR A 24 -19.60 11.49 11.75
C THR A 24 -19.21 10.05 12.08
N ALA A 25 -19.44 9.64 13.33
CA ALA A 25 -19.15 8.30 13.80
C ALA A 25 -19.75 7.24 12.85
N PRO A 26 -19.01 6.18 12.51
CA PRO A 26 -19.44 5.23 11.49
C PRO A 26 -20.75 4.53 11.90
N PRO A 27 -21.63 4.21 10.94
CA PRO A 27 -22.83 3.43 11.20
C PRO A 27 -22.49 2.09 11.86
N ARG A 28 -23.47 1.55 12.60
CA ARG A 28 -23.38 0.30 13.36
C ARG A 28 -22.61 -0.78 12.59
N ARG A 29 -21.53 -1.28 13.18
CA ARG A 29 -20.55 -2.20 12.58
C ARG A 29 -21.22 -3.49 12.11
N GLU A 30 -20.96 -3.87 10.86
CA GLU A 30 -21.25 -5.22 10.38
C GLU A 30 -20.29 -6.20 11.08
N THR A 31 -20.84 -7.31 11.56
CA THR A 31 -20.03 -8.40 12.10
C THR A 31 -19.15 -8.94 10.96
N PRO A 32 -17.84 -9.13 11.16
CA PRO A 32 -16.96 -9.62 10.11
C PRO A 32 -17.44 -10.98 9.61
N ASP A 33 -17.66 -11.09 8.29
CA ASP A 33 -17.81 -12.38 7.64
C ASP A 33 -16.44 -13.05 7.57
N LEU A 34 -16.27 -14.15 8.32
CA LEU A 34 -15.01 -14.89 8.34
C LEU A 34 -14.80 -15.70 7.06
N ASP A 35 -15.87 -15.95 6.31
CA ASP A 35 -15.82 -16.64 5.03
C ASP A 35 -15.43 -15.67 3.89
N ASP A 36 -15.80 -14.40 3.97
CA ASP A 36 -15.39 -13.33 3.02
C ASP A 36 -14.49 -12.28 3.72
N PRO A 37 -13.21 -12.61 4.03
CA PRO A 37 -12.34 -11.70 4.74
C PRO A 37 -12.15 -10.41 3.96
N ARG A 38 -12.58 -9.30 4.54
CA ARG A 38 -12.40 -7.95 3.99
C ARG A 38 -11.49 -7.14 4.89
N LEU A 39 -10.73 -6.24 4.29
CA LEU A 39 -9.95 -5.27 5.03
C LEU A 39 -10.89 -4.34 5.79
N PRO A 40 -10.64 -4.06 7.09
CA PRO A 40 -11.43 -3.12 7.86
C PRO A 40 -11.52 -1.79 7.14
N HIS A 41 -12.66 -1.12 7.27
CA HIS A 41 -12.81 0.19 6.68
C HIS A 41 -11.75 1.15 7.21
N PHE A 42 -11.24 2.00 6.33
CA PHE A 42 -10.28 3.04 6.67
C PHE A 42 -10.83 3.88 7.83
N GLU A 43 -10.22 3.72 9.00
CA GLU A 43 -10.59 4.50 10.18
C GLU A 43 -9.64 5.68 10.38
N SER A 44 -10.10 6.63 11.21
CA SER A 44 -9.39 7.83 11.67
C SER A 44 -7.91 7.64 12.07
N GLY A 45 -7.48 6.41 12.39
CA GLY A 45 -6.12 6.09 12.81
C GLY A 45 -5.03 6.45 11.81
N MET A 46 -5.26 6.25 10.50
CA MET A 46 -4.26 6.57 9.47
C MET A 46 -4.21 8.07 9.16
N ALA A 47 -5.36 8.75 9.17
CA ALA A 47 -5.40 10.22 9.16
C ALA A 47 -4.65 10.79 10.37
N ALA A 48 -4.84 10.20 11.55
CA ALA A 48 -4.10 10.60 12.75
C ALA A 48 -2.60 10.26 12.67
N ALA A 49 -2.21 9.18 11.97
CA ALA A 49 -0.80 8.86 11.71
C ALA A 49 -0.13 9.91 10.84
N LEU A 50 -0.81 10.41 9.79
CA LEU A 50 -0.32 11.53 8.97
C LEU A 50 -0.07 12.79 9.79
N ILE A 51 -0.98 13.10 10.71
CA ILE A 51 -0.88 14.29 11.56
C ILE A 51 0.23 14.15 12.62
N ARG A 52 0.46 12.93 13.14
CA ARG A 52 1.41 12.70 14.25
C ARG A 52 2.81 12.27 13.83
N CYS A 53 2.99 11.75 12.62
CA CYS A 53 4.30 11.27 12.17
C CYS A 53 5.32 12.42 12.08
N PRO A 54 6.63 12.15 12.14
CA PRO A 54 7.65 13.15 11.82
C PRO A 54 7.41 13.76 10.43
N ALA A 55 7.64 15.07 10.28
CA ALA A 55 7.33 15.77 9.03
C ALA A 55 8.01 15.12 7.83
N GLU A 56 9.25 14.69 8.00
CA GLU A 56 10.07 14.07 6.97
C GLU A 56 9.56 12.74 6.43
N VAL A 57 8.66 12.04 7.13
CA VAL A 57 8.08 10.78 6.68
C VAL A 57 6.63 10.94 6.19
N VAL A 58 6.08 12.16 6.22
CA VAL A 58 4.73 12.45 5.72
C VAL A 58 4.49 11.93 4.30
N PRO A 59 5.43 12.05 3.33
CA PRO A 59 5.19 11.53 1.98
C PRO A 59 4.92 10.02 1.96
N LEU A 60 5.67 9.25 2.75
CA LEU A 60 5.47 7.81 2.88
C LEU A 60 4.11 7.49 3.50
N PHE A 61 3.77 8.13 4.62
CA PHE A 61 2.48 7.90 5.26
C PHE A 61 1.31 8.34 4.38
N ALA A 62 1.48 9.37 3.54
CA ALA A 62 0.45 9.85 2.63
C ALA A 62 0.16 8.80 1.55
N ALA A 63 1.19 8.21 0.94
CA ALA A 63 1.02 7.12 -0.02
C ALA A 63 0.35 5.90 0.64
N LEU A 64 0.77 5.53 1.85
CA LEU A 64 0.15 4.42 2.60
C LEU A 64 -1.31 4.70 2.97
N ALA A 65 -1.66 5.95 3.29
CA ALA A 65 -3.02 6.33 3.58
C ALA A 65 -3.92 6.21 2.36
N VAL A 66 -3.45 6.64 1.19
CA VAL A 66 -4.20 6.48 -0.07
C VAL A 66 -4.43 5.00 -0.37
N VAL A 67 -3.38 4.18 -0.35
CA VAL A 67 -3.50 2.73 -0.58
C VAL A 67 -4.46 2.09 0.41
N HIS A 68 -4.32 2.40 1.70
CA HIS A 68 -5.18 1.83 2.74
C HIS A 68 -6.65 2.25 2.55
N GLN A 69 -6.88 3.50 2.13
CA GLN A 69 -8.22 4.00 1.82
C GLN A 69 -8.84 3.28 0.62
N GLU A 70 -8.08 3.06 -0.46
CA GLU A 70 -8.56 2.33 -1.63
C GLU A 70 -8.79 0.84 -1.35
N MET A 71 -8.02 0.26 -0.43
CA MET A 71 -8.17 -1.13 0.00
C MET A 71 -9.26 -1.33 1.06
N SER A 72 -9.79 -0.25 1.62
CA SER A 72 -10.86 -0.26 2.64
C SER A 72 -12.08 -1.06 2.18
N GLY A 73 -12.44 -2.11 2.92
CA GLY A 73 -13.57 -2.98 2.57
C GLY A 73 -13.34 -3.88 1.35
N ALA A 74 -12.16 -3.81 0.73
CA ALA A 74 -11.74 -4.72 -0.33
C ALA A 74 -11.25 -6.05 0.25
N ARG A 75 -11.21 -7.08 -0.60
CA ARG A 75 -10.58 -8.35 -0.26
C ARG A 75 -9.05 -8.18 -0.13
N PRO A 76 -8.37 -9.05 0.63
CA PRO A 76 -6.91 -9.17 0.58
C PRO A 76 -6.39 -9.14 -0.86
N ASN A 77 -5.43 -8.26 -1.10
CA ASN A 77 -4.83 -8.01 -2.41
C ASN A 77 -3.38 -8.51 -2.44
N SER A 78 -2.90 -8.92 -3.60
CA SER A 78 -1.49 -9.29 -3.78
C SER A 78 -0.54 -8.17 -3.31
N CYS A 79 0.51 -8.52 -2.57
CA CYS A 79 1.57 -7.61 -2.14
C CYS A 79 2.34 -6.99 -3.30
N LEU A 80 2.45 -7.69 -4.43
CA LEU A 80 3.19 -7.22 -5.61
C LEU A 80 2.65 -5.90 -6.22
N PRO A 81 1.37 -5.79 -6.65
CA PRO A 81 0.86 -4.55 -7.22
C PRO A 81 0.96 -3.38 -6.23
N VAL A 82 0.61 -3.62 -4.97
CA VAL A 82 0.61 -2.58 -3.94
C VAL A 82 2.02 -2.04 -3.71
N CYS A 83 3.00 -2.92 -3.49
CA CYS A 83 4.39 -2.52 -3.30
C CYS A 83 4.94 -1.79 -4.54
N TYR A 84 4.70 -2.32 -5.74
CA TYR A 84 5.15 -1.65 -6.97
C TYR A 84 4.54 -0.24 -7.09
N GLN A 85 3.22 -0.13 -6.93
CA GLN A 85 2.51 1.15 -7.10
C GLN A 85 2.99 2.18 -6.08
N ILE A 86 3.21 1.80 -4.81
CA ILE A 86 3.80 2.70 -3.81
C ILE A 86 5.21 3.11 -4.23
N ALA A 87 6.06 2.17 -4.66
CA ALA A 87 7.43 2.48 -5.03
C ALA A 87 7.50 3.43 -6.22
N ALA A 88 6.82 3.11 -7.32
CA ALA A 88 6.80 3.95 -8.52
C ALA A 88 6.04 5.27 -8.31
N GLY A 89 4.94 5.25 -7.53
CA GLY A 89 4.18 6.46 -7.19
C GLY A 89 4.98 7.44 -6.35
N LEU A 90 5.73 6.96 -5.35
CA LEU A 90 6.69 7.77 -4.61
C LEU A 90 7.90 8.18 -5.48
N GLY A 91 8.28 7.35 -6.46
CA GLY A 91 9.26 7.69 -7.49
C GLY A 91 8.89 8.95 -8.28
N HIS A 92 7.62 9.11 -8.65
CA HIS A 92 7.12 10.34 -9.28
C HIS A 92 7.22 11.58 -8.37
N LEU A 93 7.32 11.41 -7.05
CA LEU A 93 7.53 12.48 -6.08
C LEU A 93 9.03 12.68 -5.74
N GLY A 94 9.93 11.96 -6.41
CA GLY A 94 11.38 12.07 -6.24
C GLY A 94 11.97 11.19 -5.14
N PHE A 95 11.26 10.14 -4.69
CA PHE A 95 11.78 9.21 -3.69
C PHE A 95 12.23 7.89 -4.30
N ASP A 96 13.42 7.44 -3.91
CA ASP A 96 13.93 6.12 -4.26
C ASP A 96 13.41 5.07 -3.27
N ILE A 97 12.52 4.20 -3.75
CA ILE A 97 11.88 3.14 -2.97
C ILE A 97 12.15 1.81 -3.67
N GLU A 98 12.78 0.88 -2.95
CA GLU A 98 13.13 -0.43 -3.47
C GLU A 98 12.04 -1.44 -3.10
N VAL A 99 11.49 -2.15 -4.09
CA VAL A 99 10.66 -3.34 -3.85
C VAL A 99 11.59 -4.52 -3.62
N MET A 100 11.38 -5.26 -2.52
CA MET A 100 12.18 -6.43 -2.18
C MET A 100 11.30 -7.67 -2.02
N ALA A 101 11.77 -8.82 -2.49
CA ALA A 101 11.27 -10.10 -1.99
C ALA A 101 11.58 -10.21 -0.49
N ALA A 102 10.64 -10.78 0.26
CA ALA A 102 10.77 -10.99 1.68
C ALA A 102 10.01 -12.21 2.14
N TYR A 103 10.36 -12.64 3.34
CA TYR A 103 9.60 -13.59 4.14
C TYR A 103 9.18 -12.90 5.43
N ALA A 104 7.92 -13.05 5.82
CA ALA A 104 7.43 -12.61 7.12
C ALA A 104 6.83 -13.78 7.89
N GLU A 105 7.16 -13.89 9.16
CA GLU A 105 6.65 -14.92 10.07
C GLU A 105 5.86 -14.28 11.19
N VAL A 106 4.61 -14.71 11.38
CA VAL A 106 3.73 -14.20 12.45
C VAL A 106 3.62 -15.23 13.56
N THR A 107 3.99 -14.83 14.76
CA THR A 107 3.98 -15.68 15.97
C THR A 107 3.16 -15.05 17.09
N ARG A 108 2.57 -15.87 17.96
CA ARG A 108 1.87 -15.44 19.18
C ARG A 108 2.23 -16.41 20.31
N GLY A 109 2.77 -15.91 21.42
CA GLY A 109 3.18 -16.76 22.54
C GLY A 109 4.19 -17.86 22.15
N GLY A 110 5.05 -17.60 21.17
CA GLY A 110 6.00 -18.58 20.62
C GLY A 110 5.42 -19.57 19.61
N ILE A 111 4.10 -19.58 19.40
CA ILE A 111 3.43 -20.42 18.42
C ILE A 111 3.39 -19.69 17.08
N ARG A 112 3.83 -20.38 16.03
CA ARG A 112 3.79 -19.89 14.64
C ARG A 112 2.39 -20.08 14.06
N HIS A 113 1.79 -19.00 13.55
CA HIS A 113 0.44 -19.03 12.98
C HIS A 113 0.46 -19.21 11.46
N ALA A 114 1.17 -18.34 10.74
CA ALA A 114 1.42 -18.51 9.31
C ALA A 114 2.61 -17.67 8.85
N ASN A 115 2.96 -17.82 7.57
CA ASN A 115 4.00 -17.03 6.94
C ASN A 115 3.46 -16.33 5.71
N LEU A 116 4.05 -15.18 5.42
CA LEU A 116 3.89 -14.48 4.16
C LEU A 116 5.17 -14.70 3.36
N GLY A 117 5.02 -15.29 2.18
CA GLY A 117 6.14 -15.60 1.30
C GLY A 117 6.85 -16.91 1.65
N VAL A 118 7.96 -17.15 0.96
CA VAL A 118 8.82 -18.33 1.15
C VAL A 118 10.21 -17.89 1.57
N ARG A 119 10.88 -18.70 2.42
CA ARG A 119 12.31 -18.52 2.68
C ARG A 119 13.09 -19.05 1.49
N GLY A 120 13.50 -18.17 0.58
CA GLY A 120 14.30 -18.53 -0.60
C GLY A 120 13.72 -18.00 -1.90
N PRO A 121 13.97 -18.65 -3.06
CA PRO A 121 13.50 -18.15 -4.33
C PRO A 121 11.97 -18.21 -4.41
N ALA A 122 11.36 -17.04 -4.60
CA ALA A 122 9.95 -16.96 -4.97
C ALA A 122 9.73 -17.51 -6.39
N VAL A 123 8.51 -17.92 -6.67
CA VAL A 123 8.07 -18.41 -7.98
C VAL A 123 6.81 -17.67 -8.37
N VAL A 124 6.78 -17.16 -9.59
CA VAL A 124 5.55 -16.72 -10.28
C VAL A 124 5.11 -17.86 -11.19
N ARG A 125 3.87 -18.33 -11.01
CA ARG A 125 3.28 -19.43 -11.77
C ARG A 125 2.64 -18.92 -13.07
N PRO A 126 2.31 -19.80 -14.03
CA PRO A 126 1.66 -19.41 -15.29
C PRO A 126 0.29 -18.73 -15.13
N ASP A 127 -0.41 -19.00 -14.02
CA ASP A 127 -1.66 -18.33 -13.63
C ASP A 127 -1.42 -17.00 -12.88
N TRP A 128 -0.18 -16.49 -12.94
CA TRP A 128 0.28 -15.27 -12.28
C TRP A 128 0.21 -15.31 -10.75
N THR A 129 -0.11 -16.45 -10.12
CA THR A 129 0.00 -16.61 -8.68
C THR A 129 1.45 -16.65 -8.26
N THR A 130 1.74 -16.27 -7.03
CA THR A 130 3.10 -16.37 -6.47
C THR A 130 3.06 -16.94 -5.07
N ASN A 131 4.12 -17.63 -4.69
CA ASN A 131 4.38 -18.00 -3.30
C ASN A 131 5.29 -16.97 -2.59
N GLY A 132 5.71 -15.90 -3.28
CA GLY A 132 6.56 -14.86 -2.72
C GLY A 132 5.76 -13.83 -1.93
N HIS A 133 6.47 -13.05 -1.14
CA HIS A 133 5.96 -11.85 -0.50
C HIS A 133 6.88 -10.68 -0.84
N SER A 134 6.33 -9.48 -0.96
CA SER A 134 7.09 -8.28 -1.23
C SER A 134 6.88 -7.22 -0.16
N VAL A 135 7.96 -6.52 0.14
CA VAL A 135 8.01 -5.37 1.06
C VAL A 135 8.74 -4.22 0.38
N LEU A 136 8.73 -3.06 1.00
CA LEU A 136 9.45 -1.89 0.52
C LEU A 136 10.57 -1.53 1.47
N TRP A 137 11.73 -1.22 0.89
CA TRP A 137 12.76 -0.46 1.57
C TRP A 137 12.70 0.99 1.09
N ALA A 138 12.29 1.87 2.00
CA ALA A 138 12.14 3.29 1.73
C ALA A 138 13.37 4.05 2.25
N ALA A 139 14.44 4.05 1.46
CA ALA A 139 15.75 4.57 1.86
C ALA A 139 15.72 6.03 2.35
N PRO A 140 15.01 6.99 1.69
CA PRO A 140 14.92 8.39 2.15
C PRO A 140 14.33 8.54 3.56
N PHE A 141 13.53 7.57 4.00
CA PHE A 141 12.86 7.58 5.30
C PHE A 141 13.49 6.61 6.28
N ASN A 142 14.47 5.80 5.86
CA ASN A 142 15.08 4.75 6.67
C ASN A 142 14.02 3.81 7.28
N ARG A 143 13.08 3.36 6.43
CA ARG A 143 11.93 2.52 6.83
C ARG A 143 11.83 1.24 6.00
N LEU A 144 11.61 0.11 6.69
CA LEU A 144 11.00 -1.08 6.11
C LEU A 144 9.48 -0.91 6.15
N VAL A 145 8.80 -1.21 5.05
CA VAL A 145 7.34 -1.05 4.94
C VAL A 145 6.73 -2.31 4.39
N ASP A 146 5.70 -2.80 5.07
CA ASP A 146 4.84 -3.88 4.59
C ASP A 146 3.39 -3.38 4.56
N PRO A 147 2.89 -3.00 3.37
CA PRO A 147 1.53 -2.51 3.22
C PRO A 147 0.48 -3.63 3.32
N THR A 148 0.90 -4.89 3.30
CA THR A 148 0.01 -6.05 3.14
C THR A 148 0.05 -7.05 4.28
N VAL A 149 0.94 -6.89 5.27
CA VAL A 149 1.00 -7.78 6.45
C VAL A 149 -0.35 -7.90 7.16
N VAL A 150 -1.14 -6.83 7.14
CA VAL A 150 -2.48 -6.77 7.76
C VAL A 150 -3.50 -7.69 7.12
N GLN A 151 -3.19 -8.20 5.93
CA GLN A 151 -4.00 -9.20 5.25
C GLN A 151 -3.78 -10.62 5.79
N HIS A 152 -2.76 -10.83 6.63
CA HIS A 152 -2.56 -12.10 7.31
C HIS A 152 -3.81 -12.43 8.15
N PRO A 153 -4.41 -13.64 8.03
CA PRO A 153 -5.73 -13.95 8.62
C PRO A 153 -5.85 -13.61 10.11
N GLU A 154 -4.84 -13.94 10.92
CA GLU A 154 -4.86 -13.63 12.36
C GLU A 154 -4.74 -12.13 12.67
N LEU A 155 -3.96 -11.38 11.88
CA LEU A 155 -3.83 -9.94 12.06
C LEU A 155 -5.09 -9.24 11.59
N LEU A 156 -5.69 -9.73 10.51
CA LEU A 156 -6.98 -9.26 10.00
C LEU A 156 -8.10 -9.51 11.00
N ARG A 157 -8.16 -10.72 11.58
CA ARG A 157 -9.12 -11.07 12.63
C ARG A 157 -8.97 -10.16 13.85
N LEU A 158 -7.73 -9.90 14.29
CA LEU A 158 -7.48 -8.94 15.37
C LEU A 158 -7.92 -7.52 14.96
N ALA A 159 -7.64 -7.10 13.73
CA ALA A 159 -8.01 -5.79 13.22
C ALA A 159 -9.52 -5.57 13.24
N HIS A 160 -10.32 -6.61 13.00
CA HIS A 160 -11.78 -6.56 13.13
C HIS A 160 -12.26 -6.49 14.59
N GLN A 161 -11.50 -7.05 15.53
CA GLN A 161 -11.82 -7.06 16.96
C GLN A 161 -11.42 -5.75 17.68
N ASP A 162 -10.26 -5.19 17.34
CA ASP A 162 -9.63 -4.03 18.00
C ASP A 162 -9.18 -2.99 16.96
N GLN A 163 -10.16 -2.43 16.23
CA GLN A 163 -10.08 -1.63 14.99
C GLN A 163 -8.88 -0.69 14.77
N GLN A 164 -8.17 -0.27 15.81
CA GLN A 164 -7.09 0.71 15.72
C GLN A 164 -5.69 0.13 15.51
N LYS A 165 -5.38 -1.07 16.00
CA LYS A 165 -3.97 -1.56 16.03
C LYS A 165 -3.63 -2.57 14.93
N GLY A 166 -4.60 -3.38 14.51
CA GLY A 166 -4.37 -4.47 13.56
C GLY A 166 -4.46 -4.09 12.08
N SER A 167 -5.16 -2.98 11.76
CA SER A 167 -5.57 -2.67 10.39
C SER A 167 -4.53 -1.87 9.59
N ALA A 168 -3.55 -1.26 10.24
CA ALA A 168 -2.61 -0.34 9.59
C ALA A 168 -1.40 -1.06 8.95
N PRO A 169 -0.94 -0.60 7.76
CA PRO A 169 0.37 -0.94 7.20
C PRO A 169 1.46 -0.92 8.26
N LEU A 170 2.44 -1.81 8.11
CA LEU A 170 3.57 -1.85 9.01
C LEU A 170 4.68 -0.95 8.47
N VAL A 171 5.21 -0.09 9.34
CA VAL A 171 6.31 0.84 9.03
C VAL A 171 7.33 0.76 10.17
N ILE A 172 8.51 0.18 9.90
CA ILE A 172 9.55 -0.05 10.90
C ILE A 172 10.74 0.86 10.64
N HIS A 173 11.15 1.63 11.63
CA HIS A 173 12.43 2.34 11.59
C HIS A 173 13.59 1.40 11.91
N LEU A 174 14.67 1.48 11.12
CA LEU A 174 15.88 0.69 11.33
C LEU A 174 17.06 1.64 11.52
N ASP A 175 17.56 1.80 12.74
CA ASP A 175 18.70 2.69 13.02
C ASP A 175 19.95 2.31 12.19
N GLY A 176 20.19 1.01 11.98
CA GLY A 176 21.27 0.51 11.12
C GLY A 176 20.93 0.50 9.62
N GLY A 177 19.76 1.03 9.26
CA GLY A 177 19.23 1.16 7.92
C GLY A 177 19.20 -0.12 7.10
N ARG A 178 19.48 0.01 5.79
CA ARG A 178 19.45 -1.13 4.86
C ARG A 178 20.41 -2.23 5.28
N LYS A 179 21.54 -1.88 5.90
CA LYS A 179 22.52 -2.87 6.37
C LYS A 179 21.91 -3.77 7.45
N GLN A 180 21.22 -3.20 8.43
CA GLN A 180 20.51 -3.97 9.45
C GLN A 180 19.46 -4.91 8.84
N LEU A 181 18.70 -4.42 7.86
CA LEU A 181 17.69 -5.21 7.15
C LEU A 181 18.27 -6.46 6.47
N LEU A 182 19.50 -6.37 5.95
CA LEU A 182 20.15 -7.44 5.19
C LEU A 182 21.01 -8.38 6.03
N GLN A 183 21.31 -8.01 7.28
CA GLN A 183 22.15 -8.80 8.17
C GLN A 183 21.40 -9.93 8.88
N GLY A 184 20.06 -9.90 8.93
CA GLY A 184 19.28 -10.93 9.60
C GLY A 184 17.80 -10.58 9.72
N GLY A 185 17.13 -11.25 10.67
CA GLY A 185 15.72 -11.03 10.93
C GLY A 185 15.44 -9.69 11.61
N VAL A 186 14.47 -8.93 11.09
CA VAL A 186 13.93 -7.73 11.75
C VAL A 186 12.62 -8.10 12.45
N GLY A 187 12.61 -8.01 13.77
CA GLY A 187 11.44 -8.28 14.60
C GLY A 187 10.64 -7.02 14.90
N VAL A 188 9.31 -7.14 14.90
CA VAL A 188 8.41 -6.09 15.39
C VAL A 188 7.30 -6.70 16.24
N VAL A 189 6.93 -6.00 17.31
CA VAL A 189 5.80 -6.35 18.15
C VAL A 189 4.56 -5.63 17.64
N ARG A 190 3.53 -6.40 17.32
CA ARG A 190 2.16 -5.94 17.08
C ARG A 190 1.25 -6.77 17.97
N ASP A 191 1.22 -6.40 19.25
CA ASP A 191 0.57 -7.17 20.32
C ASP A 191 -0.83 -7.67 19.92
N PRO A 192 -1.13 -8.98 20.12
CA PRO A 192 -0.34 -10.00 20.82
C PRO A 192 0.68 -10.73 19.94
N PHE A 193 0.93 -10.25 18.72
CA PHE A 193 1.79 -10.90 17.74
C PHE A 193 3.22 -10.34 17.75
N PHE A 194 4.16 -11.22 17.41
CA PHE A 194 5.50 -10.85 17.01
C PHE A 194 5.72 -11.26 15.56
N ILE A 195 6.16 -10.30 14.74
CA ILE A 195 6.36 -10.47 13.30
C ILE A 195 7.85 -10.37 13.02
N THR A 196 8.41 -11.41 12.40
CA THR A 196 9.83 -11.42 11.98
C THR A 196 9.93 -11.34 10.47
N TYR A 197 10.70 -10.37 9.98
CA TYR A 197 10.98 -10.16 8.57
C TYR A 197 12.37 -10.64 8.21
N LEU A 198 12.48 -11.34 7.08
CA LEU A 198 13.73 -11.61 6.40
C LEU A 198 13.66 -11.00 5.00
N ALA A 199 14.43 -9.94 4.75
CA ALA A 199 14.55 -9.37 3.42
C ALA A 199 15.43 -10.26 2.53
N GLN A 200 15.02 -10.43 1.28
CA GLN A 200 15.67 -11.32 0.33
C GLN A 200 15.79 -10.65 -1.05
N PRO A 201 16.45 -9.47 -1.17
CA PRO A 201 16.52 -8.73 -2.43
C PRO A 201 17.14 -9.53 -3.59
N GLN A 202 17.99 -10.52 -3.30
CA GLN A 202 18.56 -11.44 -4.28
C GLN A 202 17.50 -12.32 -4.99
N HIS A 203 16.28 -12.38 -4.46
CA HIS A 203 15.15 -13.12 -5.03
C HIS A 203 14.07 -12.21 -5.64
N THR A 204 14.24 -10.88 -5.61
CA THR A 204 13.24 -9.94 -6.16
C THR A 204 12.99 -10.14 -7.65
N ALA A 205 14.03 -10.47 -8.42
CA ALA A 205 13.92 -10.70 -9.87
C ALA A 205 12.97 -11.84 -10.25
N ALA A 206 12.61 -12.72 -9.29
CA ALA A 206 11.57 -13.72 -9.51
C ALA A 206 10.20 -13.10 -9.85
N PHE A 207 9.97 -11.83 -9.49
CA PHE A 207 8.74 -11.11 -9.79
C PHE A 207 8.75 -10.39 -11.14
N ASP A 208 9.89 -10.35 -11.84
CA ASP A 208 10.01 -9.64 -13.12
C ASP A 208 9.00 -10.09 -14.18
N PRO A 209 8.69 -11.39 -14.35
CA PRO A 209 7.64 -11.83 -15.26
C PRO A 209 6.27 -11.23 -14.93
N TRP A 210 5.95 -11.15 -13.63
CA TRP A 210 4.69 -10.57 -13.15
C TRP A 210 4.64 -9.06 -13.42
N PHE A 211 5.73 -8.34 -13.12
CA PHE A 211 5.83 -6.92 -13.43
C PHE A 211 5.81 -6.64 -14.93
N GLY A 212 6.40 -7.51 -15.75
CA GLY A 212 6.37 -7.40 -17.21
C GLY A 212 4.95 -7.48 -17.78
N GLU A 213 4.16 -8.46 -17.35
CA GLU A 213 2.79 -8.67 -17.83
C GLU A 213 1.86 -7.49 -17.48
N PHE A 214 1.99 -6.95 -16.26
CA PHE A 214 1.07 -5.93 -15.75
C PHE A 214 1.64 -4.52 -15.75
N ARG A 215 2.82 -4.29 -16.36
CA ARG A 215 3.58 -3.02 -16.26
C ARG A 215 2.73 -1.78 -16.51
N GLU A 216 2.01 -1.76 -17.62
CA GLU A 216 1.20 -0.61 -18.02
C GLU A 216 0.10 -0.28 -16.99
N ALA A 217 -0.60 -1.29 -16.48
CA ALA A 217 -1.60 -1.12 -15.41
C ALA A 217 -0.96 -0.65 -14.10
N LEU A 218 0.21 -1.19 -13.78
CA LEU A 218 0.95 -0.81 -12.58
C LEU A 218 1.43 0.63 -12.65
N ASP A 219 1.97 1.06 -13.79
CA ASP A 219 2.44 2.43 -14.02
C ASP A 219 1.27 3.43 -14.00
N TYR A 220 0.12 3.06 -14.59
CA TYR A 220 -1.12 3.85 -14.47
C TYR A 220 -1.54 4.04 -13.00
N GLY A 221 -1.57 2.94 -12.23
CA GLY A 221 -1.92 2.99 -10.82
C GLY A 221 -0.92 3.76 -9.96
N ALA A 222 0.38 3.63 -10.25
CA ALA A 222 1.45 4.38 -9.60
C ALA A 222 1.30 5.89 -9.85
N LEU A 223 1.00 6.30 -11.07
CA LEU A 223 0.76 7.71 -11.39
C LEU A 223 -0.49 8.24 -10.66
N GLY A 224 -1.59 7.49 -10.68
CA GLY A 224 -2.80 7.84 -9.93
C GLY A 224 -2.54 7.97 -8.41
N LEU A 225 -1.74 7.06 -7.85
CA LEU A 225 -1.29 7.13 -6.47
C LEU A 225 -0.45 8.38 -6.21
N ALA A 226 0.47 8.75 -7.11
CA ALA A 226 1.31 9.94 -6.97
C ALA A 226 0.46 11.22 -6.91
N HIS A 227 -0.52 11.36 -7.82
CA HIS A 227 -1.45 12.50 -7.83
C HIS A 227 -2.23 12.60 -6.52
N THR A 228 -2.82 11.49 -6.08
CA THR A 228 -3.63 11.48 -4.85
C THR A 228 -2.77 11.74 -3.61
N THR A 229 -1.55 11.20 -3.58
CA THR A 229 -0.58 11.41 -2.52
C THR A 229 -0.16 12.89 -2.45
N LEU A 230 0.16 13.52 -3.58
CA LEU A 230 0.51 14.94 -3.63
C LEU A 230 -0.63 15.85 -3.13
N ASN A 231 -1.87 15.54 -3.53
CA ASN A 231 -3.06 16.23 -3.04
C ASN A 231 -3.22 16.08 -1.53
N LEU A 232 -3.00 14.88 -1.00
CA LEU A 232 -3.09 14.61 0.44
C LEU A 232 -1.99 15.33 1.24
N ILE A 233 -0.75 15.36 0.74
CA ILE A 233 0.33 16.15 1.35
C ILE A 233 -0.05 17.64 1.34
N THR A 234 -0.60 18.13 0.23
CA THR A 234 -1.05 19.53 0.12
C THR A 234 -2.12 19.87 1.14
N ALA A 235 -3.13 19.01 1.31
CA ALA A 235 -4.15 19.17 2.35
C ALA A 235 -3.54 19.10 3.76
N ALA A 236 -2.58 18.21 4.00
CA ALA A 236 -1.90 18.11 5.29
C ALA A 236 -1.10 19.38 5.67
N ARG A 237 -0.62 20.16 4.69
CA ARG A 237 0.05 21.46 4.92
C ARG A 237 -0.89 22.50 5.54
N GLU A 238 -2.20 22.35 5.36
CA GLU A 238 -3.21 23.22 5.98
C GLU A 238 -3.38 22.91 7.48
N LEU A 239 -3.03 21.69 7.89
CA LEU A 239 -3.24 21.18 9.24
C LEU A 239 -1.98 21.17 10.11
N ARG A 240 -0.79 21.22 9.52
CA ARG A 240 0.49 21.26 10.23
C ARG A 240 1.61 21.85 9.39
N ASP A 241 2.68 22.29 10.07
CA ASP A 241 3.87 22.82 9.40
C ASP A 241 4.67 21.70 8.72
N LEU A 242 4.72 21.76 7.39
CA LEU A 242 5.52 20.88 6.53
C LEU A 242 6.53 21.68 5.69
N ARG A 243 6.85 22.92 6.06
CA ARG A 243 7.83 23.76 5.31
C ARG A 243 9.20 23.10 5.21
N ALA A 244 9.55 22.25 6.19
CA ALA A 244 10.80 21.48 6.18
C ALA A 244 10.88 20.45 5.04
N LEU A 245 9.76 20.09 4.39
CA LEU A 245 9.77 19.15 3.27
C LEU A 245 10.47 19.72 2.03
N THR A 246 10.21 20.97 1.67
CA THR A 246 10.75 21.60 0.45
C THR A 246 12.28 21.58 0.37
N PRO A 247 13.04 22.06 1.37
CA PRO A 247 14.50 22.01 1.31
C PRO A 247 15.05 20.59 1.46
N ARG A 248 14.29 19.66 2.07
CA ARG A 248 14.72 18.29 2.30
C ARG A 248 14.51 17.39 1.08
N TYR A 249 13.45 17.63 0.32
CA TYR A 249 13.04 16.85 -0.84
C TYR A 249 12.74 17.80 -2.01
N PRO A 250 13.78 18.21 -2.77
CA PRO A 250 13.63 19.25 -3.79
C PRO A 250 12.57 18.97 -4.85
N SER A 251 12.48 17.74 -5.38
CA SER A 251 11.47 17.36 -6.38
C SER A 251 10.04 17.48 -5.83
N LEU A 252 9.77 16.93 -4.64
CA LEU A 252 8.49 17.13 -3.97
C LEU A 252 8.24 18.62 -3.69
N GLY A 253 9.28 19.36 -3.30
CA GLY A 253 9.23 20.80 -3.08
C GLY A 253 8.72 21.56 -4.32
N ALA A 254 9.31 21.28 -5.49
CA ALA A 254 8.92 21.88 -6.77
C ALA A 254 7.48 21.54 -7.18
N LEU A 255 7.04 20.30 -6.94
CA LEU A 255 5.64 19.90 -7.16
C LEU A 255 4.68 20.66 -6.22
N LEU A 256 5.06 20.84 -4.95
CA LEU A 256 4.26 21.52 -3.93
C LEU A 256 4.20 23.05 -4.09
N THR A 257 5.17 23.65 -4.79
CA THR A 257 5.17 25.08 -5.17
C THR A 257 4.53 25.33 -6.54
N GLY A 258 4.38 24.27 -7.34
CA GLY A 258 3.85 24.34 -8.70
C GLY A 258 4.89 24.71 -9.75
N ASP A 259 6.18 24.69 -9.40
CA ASP A 259 7.30 24.89 -10.32
C ASP A 259 7.45 23.70 -11.28
N GLU A 260 7.10 22.51 -10.80
CA GLU A 260 6.97 21.29 -11.59
C GLU A 260 5.55 20.73 -11.49
N GLN A 261 5.20 19.85 -12.43
CA GLN A 261 3.92 19.16 -12.44
C GLN A 261 4.15 17.67 -12.65
N LEU A 262 3.33 16.86 -11.97
CA LEU A 262 3.25 15.44 -12.28
C LEU A 262 2.81 15.23 -13.75
N PRO A 263 3.25 14.14 -14.41
CA PRO A 263 2.70 13.75 -15.70
C PRO A 263 1.16 13.69 -15.64
N PRO A 264 0.46 14.10 -16.71
CA PRO A 264 -1.00 14.04 -16.73
C PRO A 264 -1.46 12.57 -16.60
N LEU A 265 -2.42 12.31 -15.71
CA LEU A 265 -3.04 11.00 -15.60
C LEU A 265 -3.95 10.77 -16.82
N PRO A 266 -3.78 9.68 -17.58
CA PRO A 266 -4.69 9.35 -18.68
C PRO A 266 -6.13 9.20 -18.17
N ALA A 267 -7.10 9.68 -18.97
CA ALA A 267 -8.51 9.65 -18.60
C ALA A 267 -9.04 8.22 -18.47
N ASP A 268 -8.62 7.34 -19.38
CA ASP A 268 -9.02 5.94 -19.40
C ASP A 268 -7.89 5.04 -18.89
N PRO A 269 -8.18 4.04 -18.04
CA PRO A 269 -7.20 3.05 -17.63
C PRO A 269 -6.83 2.15 -18.83
N PRO A 270 -5.60 1.60 -18.85
CA PRO A 270 -5.18 0.72 -19.93
C PRO A 270 -5.95 -0.62 -19.92
N PRO A 271 -6.05 -1.34 -21.05
CA PRO A 271 -6.72 -2.66 -21.10
C PRO A 271 -6.15 -3.68 -20.10
N SER A 272 -4.84 -3.61 -19.84
CA SER A 272 -4.14 -4.43 -18.85
C SER A 272 -4.68 -4.23 -17.42
N TRP A 273 -5.28 -3.08 -17.11
CA TRP A 273 -5.91 -2.79 -15.82
C TRP A 273 -7.09 -3.71 -15.52
N VAL A 274 -7.97 -3.93 -16.51
CA VAL A 274 -9.16 -4.79 -16.34
C VAL A 274 -8.73 -6.23 -16.02
N ARG A 275 -7.66 -6.72 -16.67
CA ARG A 275 -7.10 -8.05 -16.40
C ARG A 275 -6.51 -8.12 -14.99
N LEU A 276 -5.73 -7.13 -14.57
CA LEU A 276 -5.15 -7.07 -13.23
C LEU A 276 -6.25 -7.10 -12.14
N VAL A 277 -7.30 -6.30 -12.31
CA VAL A 277 -8.44 -6.26 -11.38
C VAL A 277 -9.25 -7.57 -11.41
N GLY A 278 -9.45 -8.15 -12.60
CA GLY A 278 -10.12 -9.45 -12.77
C GLY A 278 -9.37 -10.61 -12.13
N GLU A 279 -8.04 -10.65 -12.28
CA GLU A 279 -7.15 -11.63 -11.65
C GLU A 279 -7.19 -11.55 -10.12
N ALA A 280 -7.16 -10.34 -9.56
CA ALA A 280 -7.33 -10.13 -8.12
C ALA A 280 -8.67 -10.69 -7.62
N ALA A 281 -9.76 -10.45 -8.37
CA ALA A 281 -11.10 -10.94 -8.04
C ALA A 281 -11.25 -12.47 -8.17
N ASN A 282 -10.47 -13.11 -9.05
CA ASN A 282 -10.49 -14.57 -9.23
C ASN A 282 -9.71 -15.30 -8.13
N ARG A 283 -8.53 -14.81 -7.73
CA ARG A 283 -7.73 -15.41 -6.65
C ARG A 283 -8.46 -15.46 -5.33
N ALA A 284 -9.14 -14.37 -4.99
CA ALA A 284 -9.89 -14.28 -3.76
C ALA A 284 -11.06 -15.29 -3.68
N ARG A 285 -11.47 -15.92 -4.79
CA ARG A 285 -12.46 -17.02 -4.80
C ARG A 285 -11.82 -18.40 -4.66
N THR A 286 -10.60 -18.58 -5.17
CA THR A 286 -9.88 -19.86 -5.10
C THR A 286 -9.34 -20.13 -3.70
N ASP A 287 -8.73 -19.12 -3.06
CA ASP A 287 -8.18 -19.27 -1.70
C ASP A 287 -9.28 -19.56 -0.65
N GLN A 288 -10.49 -19.04 -0.86
CA GLN A 288 -11.66 -19.29 -0.02
C GLN A 288 -12.15 -20.75 -0.10
N ARG A 289 -11.99 -21.41 -1.25
CA ARG A 289 -12.37 -22.82 -1.40
C ARG A 289 -11.38 -23.75 -0.71
N ASP A 290 -10.08 -23.45 -0.83
CA ASP A 290 -9.04 -24.29 -0.27
C ASP A 290 -8.94 -24.16 1.27
N SER A 291 -9.32 -23.01 1.85
CA SER A 291 -9.38 -22.83 3.31
C SER A 291 -10.54 -23.60 3.95
N VAL A 292 -11.72 -23.62 3.33
CA VAL A 292 -12.90 -24.38 3.80
C VAL A 292 -12.59 -25.88 3.83
N VAL A 293 -12.01 -26.42 2.75
CA VAL A 293 -11.64 -27.85 2.65
C VAL A 293 -10.62 -28.25 3.72
N ARG A 294 -9.68 -27.36 4.08
CA ARG A 294 -8.69 -27.63 5.13
C ARG A 294 -9.24 -27.51 6.54
N GLY A 295 -10.24 -26.65 6.76
CA GLY A 295 -10.95 -26.53 8.04
C GLY A 295 -11.76 -27.79 8.35
N GLU A 296 -12.51 -28.30 7.37
CA GLU A 296 -13.30 -29.53 7.51
C GLU A 296 -12.45 -30.78 7.78
N ALA A 297 -11.23 -30.84 7.20
CA ALA A 297 -10.31 -31.95 7.44
C ALA A 297 -9.66 -31.94 8.83
N ALA A 298 -9.60 -30.78 9.50
CA ALA A 298 -9.01 -30.64 10.83
C ALA A 298 -10.03 -30.89 11.96
N GLU A 299 -11.33 -30.76 11.70
CA GLU A 299 -12.40 -31.07 12.67
C GLU A 299 -12.86 -32.53 12.63
N ALA A 300 -12.43 -33.29 11.62
CA ALA A 300 -12.81 -34.69 11.42
C ALA A 300 -11.78 -35.73 11.95
N GLY A 301 -10.74 -35.29 12.67
CA GLY A 301 -9.69 -36.15 13.23
C GLY A 301 -9.39 -35.84 14.69
#